data_AF-I0YYD0-F1
#
_entry.id   AF-I0YYD0-F1
#
_cell.length_a   1.000
_cell.length_b   1.000
_cell.length_c   1.000
_cell.angle_alpha   90.00
_cell.angle_beta   90.00
_cell.angle_gamma   90.00
#
_symmetry.space_group_name_H-M   'P 1'
#
loop_
_entity.id
_entity.type
_entity.pdbx_description
1 polymer ?
#
loop_
_entity_poly.entity_id
_entity_poly.type
_entity_poly.pdbx_seq_one_letter_code
_entity_poly.pdbx_strand_id
1 'polypeptide(L)' 'MPAQSTRSHPLMEAGYKLFMRRNSVYIAFILGGAILGERVLNAGFDTLWTQNNKGKLYKDLEGTVIGAGGGGEDEE' A
#
# COMPACT_ATOMS: atom_id res chain seq x y z
N MET A 1 7.07 -26.14 -39.82
CA MET A 1 6.17 -25.60 -38.78
C MET A 1 6.75 -24.27 -38.30
N PRO A 2 6.11 -23.10 -38.48
CA PRO A 2 6.63 -21.87 -37.89
C PRO A 2 6.34 -21.85 -36.38
N ALA A 3 7.41 -21.77 -35.57
CA ALA A 3 7.32 -21.60 -34.14
C ALA A 3 6.70 -20.22 -33.82
N GLN A 4 5.70 -20.19 -32.94
CA GLN A 4 5.07 -18.95 -32.49
C GLN A 4 6.09 -18.10 -31.73
N SER A 5 6.43 -16.94 -32.29
CA SER A 5 7.16 -15.89 -31.61
C SER A 5 6.23 -15.25 -30.57
N THR A 6 6.31 -15.73 -29.33
CA THR A 6 5.78 -15.00 -28.19
C THR A 6 6.63 -13.74 -28.06
N ARG A 7 6.08 -12.57 -28.38
CA ARG A 7 6.72 -11.29 -28.09
C ARG A 7 6.85 -11.15 -26.57
N SER A 8 7.99 -11.52 -26.01
CA SER A 8 8.33 -11.14 -24.64
C SER A 8 8.52 -9.63 -24.61
N HIS A 9 7.75 -8.93 -23.77
CA HIS A 9 8.02 -7.51 -23.51
C HIS A 9 9.38 -7.40 -22.78
N PRO A 10 10.37 -6.68 -23.32
CA PRO A 10 11.75 -6.69 -22.80
C PRO A 10 11.84 -6.24 -21.34
N LEU A 11 10.93 -5.37 -20.90
CA LEU A 11 10.81 -4.94 -19.50
C LEU A 11 10.32 -6.06 -18.57
N MET A 12 9.32 -6.83 -19.00
CA MET A 12 8.79 -7.95 -18.22
C MET A 12 9.83 -9.06 -18.10
N GLU A 13 10.61 -9.30 -19.16
CA GLU A 13 11.71 -10.26 -19.15
C GLU A 13 12.85 -9.82 -18.23
N ALA A 14 13.18 -8.53 -18.20
CA ALA A 14 14.15 -7.97 -17.27
C ALA A 14 13.67 -8.10 -15.81
N GLY A 15 12.41 -7.78 -15.53
CA GLY A 15 11.81 -7.94 -14.20
C GLY A 15 11.82 -9.40 -13.73
N TYR A 16 11.47 -10.34 -14.61
CA TYR A 16 11.53 -11.78 -14.31
C TYR A 16 12.96 -12.22 -13.98
N LYS A 17 13.94 -11.84 -14.80
CA LYS A 17 15.35 -12.17 -14.57
C LYS A 17 15.87 -11.60 -13.24
N LEU A 18 15.38 -10.43 -12.83
CA LEU A 18 15.80 -9.76 -11.60
C LEU A 18 15.17 -10.36 -10.34
N PHE A 19 13.85 -10.55 -10.32
CA PHE A 19 13.13 -10.92 -9.09
C PHE A 19 12.76 -12.40 -9.01
N MET A 20 12.53 -13.06 -10.14
CA MET A 20 11.91 -14.40 -10.18
C MET A 20 12.90 -15.53 -10.52
N ARG A 21 14.06 -15.23 -11.12
CA ARG A 21 14.98 -16.26 -11.61
C ARG A 21 15.66 -17.10 -10.52
N ARG A 22 15.86 -16.54 -9.32
CA ARG A 22 16.64 -17.19 -8.25
C ARG A 22 15.78 -17.32 -7.00
N ASN A 23 15.56 -18.55 -6.53
CA ASN A 23 14.68 -18.87 -5.39
C ASN A 23 14.95 -18.00 -4.16
N SER A 24 16.22 -17.76 -3.82
CA SER A 24 16.57 -16.92 -2.67
C SER A 24 16.11 -15.46 -2.84
N VAL A 25 16.22 -14.90 -4.05
CA VAL A 25 15.80 -13.53 -4.35
C VAL A 25 14.27 -13.44 -4.38
N TYR A 26 13.62 -14.44 -4.99
CA TYR A 26 12.16 -14.52 -5.03
C TYR A 26 11.55 -14.55 -3.63
N ILE A 27 12.06 -15.40 -2.75
CA ILE A 27 11.56 -15.53 -1.37
C ILE A 27 11.79 -14.22 -0.61
N ALA A 28 12.99 -13.62 -0.71
CA ALA A 28 13.28 -12.35 -0.07
C ALA A 28 12.38 -11.22 -0.60
N PHE A 29 12.10 -11.19 -1.89
CA PHE A 29 11.20 -10.23 -2.52
C PHE A 29 9.76 -10.38 -2.02
N ILE A 30 9.25 -11.62 -1.89
CA ILE A 30 7.92 -11.87 -1.32
C ILE A 30 7.86 -11.40 0.13
N LEU A 31 8.83 -11.82 0.96
CA LEU A 31 8.83 -11.48 2.38
C LEU A 31 8.97 -9.98 2.60
N GLY A 32 9.93 -9.33 1.92
CA GLY A 32 10.10 -7.89 1.97
C GLY A 32 8.88 -7.14 1.44
N GLY A 33 8.32 -7.60 0.33
CA GLY A 33 7.10 -7.06 -0.26
C GLY A 33 5.89 -7.19 0.65
N ALA A 34 5.75 -8.27 1.40
CA ALA A 34 4.66 -8.45 2.36
C ALA A 34 4.76 -7.47 3.52
N ILE A 35 5.96 -7.30 4.09
CA ILE A 35 6.20 -6.38 5.22
C ILE A 35 5.93 -4.93 4.81
N LEU A 36 6.44 -4.50 3.65
CA LEU A 36 6.20 -3.15 3.16
C LEU A 36 4.75 -2.99 2.69
N GLY A 37 4.21 -4.01 2.03
CA GLY A 37 2.86 -4.01 1.47
C GLY A 37 1.78 -3.84 2.53
N GLU A 38 1.92 -4.49 3.68
CA GLU A 38 0.97 -4.36 4.80
C GLU A 38 0.81 -2.89 5.21
N ARG A 39 1.92 -2.15 5.39
CA ARG A 39 1.89 -0.74 5.82
C ARG A 39 1.25 0.17 4.79
N VAL A 40 1.62 -0.01 3.52
CA VAL A 40 1.08 0.79 2.41
C VAL A 40 -0.42 0.53 2.26
N LEU A 41 -0.85 -0.74 2.31
CA LEU A 41 -2.24 -1.09 2.16
C LEU A 41 -3.08 -0.61 3.34
N ASN A 42 -2.63 -0.81 4.59
CA ASN A 42 -3.35 -0.33 5.77
C ASN A 42 -3.57 1.19 5.71
N ALA A 43 -2.52 1.97 5.44
CA ALA A 43 -2.63 3.42 5.33
C ALA A 43 -3.55 3.84 4.16
N GLY A 44 -3.45 3.15 3.02
CA GLY A 44 -4.28 3.44 1.84
C GLY A 44 -5.76 3.17 2.10
N PHE A 45 -6.10 1.99 2.65
CA PHE A 45 -7.48 1.62 2.95
C PHE A 45 -8.07 2.49 4.06
N ASP A 46 -7.35 2.76 5.14
CA ASP A 46 -7.82 3.63 6.22
C ASP A 46 -8.11 5.05 5.73
N THR A 47 -7.26 5.57 4.83
CA THR A 47 -7.45 6.88 4.23
C THR A 47 -8.68 6.91 3.33
N LEU A 48 -8.83 5.93 2.45
CA LEU A 48 -10.00 5.81 1.56
C LEU A 48 -11.30 5.66 2.37
N TRP A 49 -11.28 4.83 3.40
CA TRP A 49 -12.43 4.60 4.27
C TRP A 49 -12.80 5.85 5.06
N THR A 50 -11.81 6.52 5.66
CA THR A 50 -12.03 7.78 6.39
C THR A 50 -12.59 8.84 5.47
N GLN A 51 -12.06 8.98 4.25
CA GLN A 51 -12.57 9.95 3.29
C GLN A 51 -14.02 9.67 2.88
N ASN A 52 -14.39 8.41 2.69
CA ASN A 52 -15.75 8.03 2.33
C ASN A 52 -16.76 8.19 3.49
N ASN A 53 -16.28 8.14 4.75
CA ASN A 53 -17.12 8.18 5.94
C ASN A 53 -16.94 9.47 6.78
N LYS A 54 -16.42 10.55 6.18
CA LYS A 54 -16.25 11.85 6.86
C LYS A 54 -17.53 12.31 7.54
N GLY A 55 -17.40 12.79 8.78
CA GLY A 55 -18.50 13.27 9.61
C GLY A 55 -19.31 12.16 10.31
N LYS A 56 -19.00 10.90 10.05
CA LYS A 56 -19.62 9.75 10.73
C LYS A 56 -18.65 9.06 11.70
N LEU A 57 -17.34 9.28 11.56
CA LEU A 57 -16.36 8.69 12.47
C LEU A 57 -16.36 9.44 13.80
N TYR A 58 -16.10 8.72 14.88
CA TYR A 58 -16.01 9.30 16.23
C TYR A 58 -15.04 10.48 16.30
N LYS A 59 -13.88 10.36 15.63
CA LYS A 59 -12.88 11.44 15.50
C LYS A 59 -13.41 12.73 14.87
N ASP A 60 -14.45 12.64 14.04
CA ASP A 60 -15.07 13.81 13.40
C ASP A 60 -16.16 14.45 14.30
N LEU A 61 -16.67 13.70 15.29
CA LEU A 61 -17.69 14.14 16.24
C LEU A 61 -17.10 14.81 17.48
N GLU A 62 -15.84 14.51 17.80
CA GLU A 62 -15.10 15.05 18.95
C GLU A 62 -15.04 16.58 18.92
N GLY A 63 -14.87 17.20 17.75
CA GLY A 63 -14.89 18.65 17.60
C GLY A 63 -16.29 19.30 17.58
N THR A 64 -17.37 18.52 17.48
CA THR A 64 -18.72 19.05 17.23
C THR A 64 -19.71 18.84 18.37
N VAL A 65 -19.70 17.68 19.03
CA VAL A 65 -20.78 17.29 19.98
C VAL A 65 -20.27 16.96 21.37
N ILE A 66 -19.04 16.47 21.49
CA ILE A 66 -18.45 16.08 22.77
C ILE A 66 -17.61 17.27 23.25
N GLY A 67 -18.24 18.17 24.00
CA GLY A 67 -17.53 19.31 24.60
C GLY A 67 -16.46 18.84 25.58
N ALA A 68 -15.24 18.66 25.08
CA ALA A 68 -14.00 18.63 25.85
C ALA A 68 -13.06 19.64 25.18
N GLY A 69 -13.00 20.84 25.74
CA GLY A 69 -11.95 21.78 25.40
C GLY A 69 -10.61 21.30 25.98
N GLY A 70 -9.54 21.61 25.25
CA GLY A 70 -8.15 21.45 25.65
C GLY A 70 -7.43 20.51 24.69
N GLY A 71 -6.44 20.92 23.91
CA GLY A 71 -5.71 22.17 23.77
C GLY A 71 -4.74 21.93 22.61
N GLY A 72 -4.29 22.99 21.96
CA GLY A 72 -3.33 22.86 20.86
C GLY A 72 -2.04 22.20 21.31
N GLU A 73 -1.49 21.34 20.47
CA GLU A 73 -0.06 21.17 20.34
C GLU A 73 0.24 21.39 18.86
N ASP A 74 0.78 22.58 18.60
CA ASP A 74 1.71 22.84 17.54
C ASP A 74 2.80 21.76 17.57
N GLU A 75 3.33 21.35 16.42
CA GLU A 75 4.79 21.16 16.30
C GLU A 75 5.21 21.13 14.82
N GLU A 76 6.30 21.84 14.57
CA GLU A 76 7.09 21.97 13.34
C GLU A 76 7.61 20.65 12.77
#